data_AF-S4GNZ2-F1
#
_entry.id   AF-S4GNZ2-F1
#
_cell.length_a   1.000
_cell.length_b   1.000
_cell.length_c   1.000
_cell.angle_alpha   90.00
_cell.angle_beta   90.00
_cell.angle_gamma   90.00
#
_symmetry.space_group_name_H-M   'P 1'
#
loop_
_entity.id
_entity.type
_entity.pdbx_description
1 polymer ?
#
loop_
_entity_poly.entity_id
_entity_poly.type
_entity_poly.pdbx_seq_one_letter_code
_entity_poly.pdbx_strand_id
1 'polypeptide(L)'
;MARAKRGGEFEFPTWAQPLFALYSEFYAATHGAFDACIGADLLALGYNNSVHFIPQSAAGLGKNENSSSDSWSNYRRALPITWADISQGGGSTTLCINQPVQLDFGAAGKGYFVDLVTQIIKEELSGDSPADSDSPADFDFLVNAGGDMRACFSKENSQIKVALENPFDTAQAVGVASIASGALCASSNARRRWKVKDASGFESNLIATHLINALDGIPACDLCASWAYIPAKTCDFPTAYADALATALFVSQESDLQKIVQNVGAEFAVMLPNHVLRKTSAFSAHFFAE
;
A
#
# COMPACT_ATOMS: atom_id res chain seq x y z
N MET A 1 -13.20 1.99 6.46
CA MET A 1 -12.64 2.73 7.61
C MET A 1 -13.56 2.57 8.82
N ALA A 2 -12.99 2.47 10.03
CA ALA A 2 -13.74 2.35 11.29
C ALA A 2 -13.54 3.60 12.16
N ARG A 3 -14.60 4.07 12.85
CA ARG A 3 -14.59 5.29 13.68
C ARG A 3 -14.89 5.02 15.15
N ALA A 4 -14.12 5.60 16.06
CA ALA A 4 -14.50 5.74 17.47
C ALA A 4 -14.49 7.21 17.88
N LYS A 5 -15.59 7.72 18.44
CA LYS A 5 -15.71 9.15 18.83
C LYS A 5 -15.08 9.49 20.19
N ARG A 6 -14.83 8.49 21.04
CA ARG A 6 -14.29 8.65 22.40
C ARG A 6 -13.16 7.66 22.70
N GLY A 7 -12.64 6.98 21.67
CA GLY A 7 -11.84 5.78 21.87
C GLY A 7 -12.67 4.61 22.40
N GLY A 8 -12.00 3.63 23.01
CA GLY A 8 -12.56 2.39 23.52
C GLY A 8 -11.57 1.23 23.41
N GLU A 9 -12.03 0.06 23.82
CA GLU A 9 -11.36 -1.22 23.57
C GLU A 9 -12.08 -1.92 22.41
N PHE A 10 -11.31 -2.33 21.41
CA PHE A 10 -11.83 -2.95 20.19
C PHE A 10 -11.15 -4.28 19.97
N GLU A 11 -11.89 -5.38 20.16
CA GLU A 11 -11.41 -6.73 19.87
C GLU A 11 -11.50 -7.00 18.36
N PHE A 12 -10.38 -7.42 17.78
CA PHE A 12 -10.30 -7.90 16.40
C PHE A 12 -10.14 -9.42 16.39
N PRO A 13 -10.37 -10.08 15.24
CA PRO A 13 -10.01 -11.49 15.11
C PRO A 13 -8.50 -11.71 15.30
N THR A 14 -8.11 -12.87 15.83
CA THR A 14 -6.69 -13.22 16.09
C THR A 14 -5.82 -13.13 14.85
N TRP A 15 -6.38 -13.43 13.68
CA TRP A 15 -5.68 -13.29 12.40
C TRP A 15 -5.33 -11.84 12.06
N ALA A 16 -5.79 -10.80 12.78
CA ALA A 16 -5.37 -9.42 12.54
C ALA A 16 -3.98 -9.09 13.13
N GLN A 17 -3.46 -9.92 14.03
CA GLN A 17 -2.20 -9.66 14.73
C GLN A 17 -1.01 -9.40 13.78
N PRO A 18 -0.78 -10.19 12.72
CA PRO A 18 0.35 -9.95 11.82
C PRO A 18 0.24 -8.62 11.07
N LEU A 19 -0.99 -8.20 10.72
CA LEU A 19 -1.23 -6.89 10.11
C LEU A 19 -0.88 -5.76 11.07
N PHE A 20 -1.24 -5.86 12.36
CA PHE A 20 -0.88 -4.86 13.36
C PHE A 20 0.63 -4.81 13.61
N ALA A 21 1.30 -5.96 13.63
CA ALA A 21 2.76 -6.02 13.75
C ALA A 21 3.45 -5.34 12.56
N LEU A 22 2.97 -5.58 11.33
CA LEU A 22 3.44 -4.92 10.13
C LEU A 22 3.26 -3.40 10.23
N TYR A 23 2.09 -2.91 10.63
CA TYR A 23 1.85 -1.47 10.80
C TYR A 23 2.78 -0.86 11.85
N SER A 24 3.04 -1.55 12.96
CA SER A 24 4.02 -1.10 13.96
C SER A 24 5.44 -1.02 13.39
N GLU A 25 5.87 -1.99 12.57
CA GLU A 25 7.20 -2.00 11.98
C GLU A 25 7.37 -0.87 10.95
N PHE A 26 6.43 -0.72 10.02
CA PHE A 26 6.48 0.34 9.01
C PHE A 26 6.31 1.74 9.63
N TYR A 27 5.45 1.89 10.64
CA TYR A 27 5.33 3.14 11.39
C TYR A 27 6.67 3.54 12.03
N ALA A 28 7.34 2.59 12.70
CA ALA A 28 8.63 2.85 13.31
C ALA A 28 9.73 3.17 12.28
N ALA A 29 9.79 2.41 11.18
CA ALA A 29 10.77 2.59 10.12
C ALA A 29 10.62 3.96 9.45
N THR A 30 9.39 4.37 9.14
CA THR A 30 9.08 5.62 8.41
C THR A 30 8.91 6.84 9.32
N HIS A 31 9.26 6.72 10.60
CA HIS A 31 9.10 7.78 11.60
C HIS A 31 7.67 8.34 11.68
N GLY A 32 6.67 7.48 11.46
CA GLY A 32 5.26 7.80 11.50
C GLY A 32 4.65 8.30 10.20
N ALA A 33 5.39 8.34 9.08
CA ALA A 33 4.82 8.72 7.78
C ALA A 33 3.89 7.63 7.21
N PHE A 34 4.13 6.36 7.55
CA PHE A 34 3.22 5.24 7.31
C PHE A 34 2.42 4.96 8.59
N ASP A 35 1.12 5.28 8.60
CA ASP A 35 0.27 5.18 9.80
C ASP A 35 -1.15 4.70 9.41
N ALA A 36 -1.78 3.86 10.25
CA ALA A 36 -3.19 3.49 10.09
C ALA A 36 -4.16 4.61 10.51
N CYS A 37 -3.70 5.60 11.27
CA CYS A 37 -4.48 6.73 11.79
C CYS A 37 -4.70 7.87 10.78
N ILE A 38 -4.62 7.58 9.48
CA ILE A 38 -4.86 8.54 8.39
C ILE A 38 -6.32 8.62 7.94
N GLY A 39 -7.19 7.74 8.44
CA GLY A 39 -8.55 7.62 7.92
C GLY A 39 -9.39 8.90 8.06
N ALA A 40 -9.14 9.71 9.10
CA ALA A 40 -9.86 10.96 9.31
C ALA A 40 -9.46 12.02 8.27
N ASP A 41 -8.18 12.05 7.89
CA ASP A 41 -7.65 12.92 6.85
C ASP A 41 -8.18 12.52 5.49
N LEU A 42 -8.16 11.23 5.16
CA LEU A 42 -8.77 10.72 3.93
C LEU A 42 -10.24 11.17 3.81
N LEU A 43 -11.02 11.05 4.88
CA LEU A 43 -12.41 11.53 4.88
C LEU A 43 -12.53 13.05 4.76
N ALA A 44 -11.68 13.81 5.46
CA ALA A 44 -11.67 15.27 5.40
C ALA A 44 -11.32 15.78 3.99
N LEU A 45 -10.45 15.07 3.28
CA LEU A 45 -10.10 15.35 1.88
C LEU A 45 -11.18 14.87 0.90
N GLY A 46 -12.19 14.12 1.34
CA GLY A 46 -13.31 13.68 0.52
C GLY A 46 -13.22 12.25 -0.02
N TYR A 47 -12.29 11.43 0.48
CA TYR A 47 -12.18 10.00 0.14
C TYR A 47 -13.28 9.18 0.84
N ASN A 48 -14.48 9.22 0.27
CA ASN A 48 -15.66 8.51 0.72
C ASN A 48 -16.34 7.77 -0.45
N ASN A 49 -17.42 7.04 -0.17
CA ASN A 49 -18.12 6.24 -1.18
C ASN A 49 -18.82 7.08 -2.28
N SER A 50 -18.82 8.41 -2.20
CA SER A 50 -19.38 9.31 -3.21
C SER A 50 -18.31 10.11 -3.97
N VAL A 51 -17.03 9.75 -3.82
CA VAL A 51 -15.95 10.43 -4.55
C VAL A 51 -16.04 10.15 -6.05
N HIS A 52 -15.95 11.20 -6.85
CA HIS A 52 -15.78 11.10 -8.30
C HIS A 52 -14.31 11.29 -8.63
N PHE A 53 -13.66 10.22 -9.12
CA PHE A 53 -12.26 10.29 -9.51
C PHE A 53 -12.08 11.08 -10.81
N ILE A 54 -11.03 11.89 -10.87
CA ILE A 54 -10.70 12.69 -12.06
C ILE A 54 -10.13 11.75 -13.13
N PRO A 55 -10.68 11.72 -14.35
CA PRO A 55 -10.11 10.98 -15.47
C PRO A 55 -8.66 11.39 -15.75
N GLN A 56 -7.82 10.41 -16.11
CA GLN A 56 -6.39 10.62 -16.27
C GLN A 56 -6.03 11.58 -17.41
N SER A 57 -6.85 11.64 -18.48
CA SER A 57 -6.66 12.49 -19.66
C SER A 57 -6.68 14.00 -19.37
N ALA A 58 -7.08 14.43 -18.18
CA ALA A 58 -6.98 15.82 -17.74
C ALA A 58 -5.58 16.21 -17.19
N ALA A 59 -4.62 15.28 -17.14
CA ALA A 59 -3.29 15.47 -16.54
C ALA A 59 -2.39 16.50 -17.25
N GLY A 60 -2.79 17.03 -18.41
CA GLY A 60 -2.01 18.04 -19.15
C GLY A 60 -2.33 19.51 -18.83
N LEU A 61 -3.29 19.80 -17.95
CA LEU A 61 -3.80 21.17 -17.76
C LEU A 61 -3.57 21.78 -16.37
N GLY A 62 -2.85 21.09 -15.48
CA GLY A 62 -2.47 21.64 -14.17
C GLY A 62 -1.24 22.54 -14.24
N LYS A 63 -1.30 23.63 -15.02
CA LYS A 63 -0.42 24.76 -14.70
C LYS A 63 -0.75 25.18 -13.27
N ASN A 64 0.29 25.35 -12.44
CA ASN A 64 0.23 26.11 -11.21
C ASN A 64 -0.23 27.54 -11.55
N GLU A 65 -1.53 27.74 -11.74
CA GLU A 65 -2.12 29.06 -11.84
C GLU A 65 -2.48 29.51 -10.45
N ASN A 66 -1.62 30.38 -9.93
CA ASN A 66 -1.76 31.36 -8.87
C ASN A 66 -3.21 31.75 -8.47
N SER A 67 -3.97 30.82 -7.87
CA SER A 67 -5.06 31.15 -6.97
C SER A 67 -4.53 31.02 -5.55
N SER A 68 -4.22 32.14 -4.92
CA SER A 68 -3.58 32.27 -3.60
C SER A 68 -4.42 31.75 -2.41
N SER A 69 -5.55 31.10 -2.67
CA SER A 69 -6.44 30.51 -1.64
C SER A 69 -6.07 29.05 -1.34
N ASP A 70 -5.74 28.28 -2.37
CA ASP A 70 -5.77 26.83 -2.31
C ASP A 70 -4.33 26.29 -2.21
N SER A 71 -3.79 26.27 -0.98
CA SER A 71 -2.47 25.74 -0.68
C SER A 71 -2.55 24.66 0.39
N TRP A 72 -1.85 23.55 0.16
CA TRP A 72 -1.65 22.50 1.17
C TRP A 72 -1.01 23.02 2.46
N SER A 73 -0.32 24.16 2.43
CA SER A 73 0.27 24.82 3.61
C SER A 73 -0.74 25.14 4.71
N ASN A 74 -2.02 25.24 4.37
CA ASN A 74 -3.11 25.53 5.32
C ASN A 74 -3.79 24.27 5.85
N TYR A 75 -3.56 23.10 5.23
CA TYR A 75 -4.14 21.85 5.70
C TYR A 75 -3.47 21.43 7.02
N ARG A 76 -4.27 20.86 7.92
CA ARG A 76 -3.84 20.31 9.20
C ARG A 76 -4.52 18.97 9.37
N ARG A 77 -3.81 18.03 10.01
CA ARG A 77 -4.33 16.71 10.37
C ARG A 77 -5.71 16.83 11.01
N ALA A 78 -6.66 16.02 10.51
CA ALA A 78 -8.04 16.01 10.98
C ALA A 78 -8.16 15.49 12.41
N LEU A 79 -7.30 14.55 12.80
CA LEU A 79 -7.12 14.08 14.18
C LEU A 79 -5.61 13.97 14.46
N PRO A 80 -5.15 14.35 15.67
CA PRO A 80 -3.73 14.29 16.03
C PRO A 80 -3.26 12.90 16.46
N ILE A 81 -4.16 11.91 16.52
CA ILE A 81 -3.84 10.54 16.92
C ILE A 81 -2.90 9.86 15.92
N THR A 82 -1.96 9.10 16.46
CA THR A 82 -1.00 8.28 15.71
C THR A 82 -1.12 6.82 16.09
N TRP A 83 -0.53 5.91 15.31
CA TRP A 83 -0.45 4.49 15.66
C TRP A 83 0.22 4.26 17.02
N ALA A 84 1.22 5.09 17.38
CA ALA A 84 1.93 4.99 18.65
C ALA A 84 1.04 5.29 19.88
N ASP A 85 -0.07 5.99 19.70
CA ASP A 85 -1.03 6.28 20.78
C ASP A 85 -2.01 5.11 21.05
N ILE A 86 -1.99 4.07 20.22
CA ILE A 86 -2.85 2.90 20.32
C ILE A 86 -2.09 1.78 21.01
N SER A 87 -2.56 1.38 22.20
CA SER A 87 -1.98 0.23 22.89
C SER A 87 -2.66 -1.07 22.47
N GLN A 88 -1.87 -2.14 22.39
CA GLN A 88 -2.38 -3.49 22.17
C GLN A 88 -2.53 -4.18 23.53
N GLY A 89 -3.73 -4.67 23.84
CA GLY A 89 -4.03 -5.29 25.13
C GLY A 89 -3.29 -6.62 25.30
N GLY A 90 -2.13 -6.63 25.96
CA GLY A 90 -1.51 -7.83 26.54
C GLY A 90 -1.33 -9.04 25.61
N GLY A 91 -0.88 -8.85 24.38
CA GLY A 91 -0.69 -9.93 23.40
C GLY A 91 -1.97 -10.38 22.69
N SER A 92 -3.09 -9.70 22.92
CA SER A 92 -4.35 -9.84 22.18
C SER A 92 -4.34 -8.99 20.90
N THR A 93 -5.28 -9.25 20.01
CA THR A 93 -5.69 -8.38 18.88
C THR A 93 -6.66 -7.28 19.32
N THR A 94 -6.64 -6.92 20.60
CA THR A 94 -7.45 -5.83 21.17
C THR A 94 -6.70 -4.50 21.05
N LEU A 95 -7.30 -3.52 20.38
CA LEU A 95 -6.79 -2.15 20.32
C LEU A 95 -7.46 -1.29 21.40
N CYS A 96 -6.66 -0.69 22.27
CA CYS A 96 -7.10 0.22 23.33
C CYS A 96 -6.75 1.67 22.93
N ILE A 97 -7.77 2.53 22.90
CA ILE A 97 -7.68 3.86 22.32
C ILE A 97 -8.36 4.85 23.26
N ASN A 98 -7.69 5.95 23.64
CA ASN A 98 -8.21 6.91 24.63
C ASN A 98 -8.76 8.21 24.02
N GLN A 99 -8.74 8.32 22.69
CA GLN A 99 -9.14 9.53 21.96
C GLN A 99 -9.88 9.16 20.67
N PRO A 100 -10.52 10.12 19.97
CA PRO A 100 -11.18 9.83 18.71
C PRO A 100 -10.19 9.27 17.69
N VAL A 101 -10.58 8.24 16.95
CA VAL A 101 -9.74 7.61 15.92
C VAL A 101 -10.57 7.25 14.70
N GLN A 102 -9.89 7.25 13.55
CA GLN A 102 -10.39 6.69 12.31
C GLN A 102 -9.28 5.85 11.67
N LEU A 103 -9.42 4.51 11.73
CA LEU A 103 -8.41 3.60 11.21
C LEU A 103 -8.66 3.29 9.73
N ASP A 104 -7.58 3.30 8.96
CA ASP A 104 -7.49 2.85 7.58
C ASP A 104 -6.28 1.93 7.40
N PHE A 105 -6.55 0.68 7.00
CA PHE A 105 -5.51 -0.32 6.75
C PHE A 105 -5.22 -0.49 5.24
N GLY A 106 -5.55 0.50 4.41
CA GLY A 106 -5.52 0.38 2.95
C GLY A 106 -4.12 0.25 2.34
N ALA A 107 -3.08 0.62 3.08
CA ALA A 107 -1.68 0.60 2.65
C ALA A 107 -1.04 -0.81 2.68
N ALA A 108 -1.63 -1.76 3.42
CA ALA A 108 -1.17 -3.15 3.44
C ALA A 108 -2.31 -4.18 3.40
N GLY A 109 -3.56 -3.73 3.57
CA GLY A 109 -4.71 -4.59 3.77
C GLY A 109 -5.09 -5.39 2.53
N LYS A 110 -4.81 -4.91 1.31
CA LYS A 110 -5.08 -5.68 0.08
C LYS A 110 -4.07 -6.81 -0.05
N GLY A 111 -2.79 -6.51 0.16
CA GLY A 111 -1.75 -7.54 0.21
C GLY A 111 -2.00 -8.58 1.30
N TYR A 112 -2.41 -8.14 2.50
CA TYR A 112 -2.76 -9.03 3.59
C TYR A 112 -3.95 -9.95 3.25
N PHE A 113 -4.98 -9.40 2.61
CA PHE A 113 -6.10 -10.19 2.09
C PHE A 113 -5.63 -11.24 1.07
N VAL A 114 -4.73 -10.88 0.15
CA VAL A 114 -4.17 -11.80 -0.84
C VAL A 114 -3.41 -12.96 -0.17
N ASP A 115 -2.64 -12.68 0.88
CA ASP A 115 -1.92 -13.72 1.63
C ASP A 115 -2.90 -14.67 2.34
N LEU A 116 -3.94 -14.15 3.00
CA LEU A 116 -4.98 -14.98 3.62
C LEU A 116 -5.71 -15.87 2.61
N VAL A 117 -6.10 -15.32 1.46
CA VAL A 117 -6.73 -16.10 0.38
C VAL A 117 -5.77 -17.17 -0.15
N THR A 118 -4.49 -16.84 -0.26
CA THR A 118 -3.45 -17.81 -0.68
C THR A 118 -3.33 -18.95 0.32
N GLN A 119 -3.40 -18.68 1.63
CA GLN A 119 -3.39 -19.71 2.67
C GLN A 119 -4.62 -20.62 2.57
N ILE A 120 -5.83 -20.05 2.44
CA ILE A 120 -7.07 -20.81 2.26
C ILE A 120 -6.99 -21.73 1.03
N ILE A 121 -6.52 -21.21 -0.12
CA ILE A 121 -6.37 -22.02 -1.33
C ILE A 121 -5.39 -23.18 -1.11
N LYS A 122 -4.27 -22.94 -0.42
CA LYS A 122 -3.32 -24.00 -0.09
C LYS A 122 -3.94 -25.05 0.82
N GLU A 123 -4.62 -24.63 1.89
CA GLU A 123 -5.26 -25.55 2.84
C GLU A 123 -6.32 -26.43 2.16
N GLU A 124 -7.22 -25.84 1.38
CA GLU A 124 -8.30 -26.56 0.69
C GLU A 124 -7.79 -27.54 -0.37
N LEU A 125 -6.67 -27.24 -1.02
CA LEU A 125 -6.14 -28.04 -2.12
C LEU A 125 -4.99 -28.97 -1.72
N SER A 126 -4.47 -28.89 -0.48
CA SER A 126 -3.42 -29.80 0.01
C SER A 126 -3.96 -31.19 0.40
N GLY A 127 -5.28 -31.37 0.47
CA GLY A 127 -5.93 -32.63 0.87
C GLY A 127 -5.59 -33.07 2.31
N ASP A 128 -6.05 -34.27 2.71
CA ASP A 128 -5.75 -34.88 4.03
C ASP A 128 -4.28 -35.34 4.19
N SER A 129 -3.36 -34.84 3.34
CA SER A 129 -1.94 -35.17 3.48
C SER A 129 -1.42 -34.50 4.76
N PRO A 130 -0.77 -35.26 5.66
CA PRO A 130 -0.39 -34.77 6.98
C PRO A 130 0.52 -33.54 6.87
N ALA A 131 0.31 -32.58 7.76
CA ALA A 131 0.99 -31.28 7.86
C ALA A 131 2.53 -31.31 7.98
N ASP A 132 3.15 -32.50 7.94
CA ASP A 132 4.59 -32.74 8.06
C ASP A 132 5.31 -32.92 6.70
N SER A 133 4.62 -32.79 5.57
CA SER A 133 5.30 -32.77 4.27
C SER A 133 5.52 -31.33 3.80
N ASP A 134 6.79 -30.89 3.81
CA ASP A 134 7.37 -29.76 3.06
C ASP A 134 7.16 -29.88 1.52
N SER A 135 6.22 -30.72 1.06
CA SER A 135 5.87 -30.88 -0.34
C SER A 135 5.20 -29.61 -0.85
N PRO A 136 5.73 -28.99 -1.92
CA PRO A 136 5.07 -27.87 -2.57
C PRO A 136 3.64 -28.26 -2.93
N ALA A 137 2.70 -27.32 -2.81
CA ALA A 137 1.39 -27.46 -3.44
C ALA A 137 1.58 -27.98 -4.88
N ASP A 138 0.97 -29.11 -5.21
CA ASP A 138 1.14 -29.80 -6.52
C ASP A 138 0.46 -29.03 -7.68
N PHE A 139 0.07 -27.78 -7.45
CA PHE A 139 -0.68 -26.95 -8.38
C PHE A 139 -0.15 -25.51 -8.38
N ASP A 140 -0.10 -24.94 -9.58
CA ASP A 140 0.33 -23.57 -9.83
C ASP A 140 -0.90 -22.64 -9.80
N PHE A 141 -0.83 -21.53 -9.08
CA PHE A 141 -1.91 -20.55 -9.04
C PHE A 141 -1.41 -19.13 -8.76
N LEU A 142 -2.27 -18.15 -9.06
CA LEU A 142 -2.05 -16.72 -8.83
C LEU A 142 -3.29 -16.12 -8.19
N VAL A 143 -3.10 -15.42 -7.07
CA VAL A 143 -4.15 -14.56 -6.48
C VAL A 143 -3.81 -13.12 -6.86
N ASN A 144 -4.78 -12.36 -7.37
CA ASN A 144 -4.62 -10.96 -7.75
C ASN A 144 -5.80 -10.13 -7.22
N ALA A 145 -5.51 -9.11 -6.42
CA ALA A 145 -6.47 -8.17 -5.88
C ALA A 145 -6.12 -6.74 -6.32
N GLY A 146 -6.63 -6.33 -7.48
CA GLY A 146 -6.47 -4.94 -7.96
C GLY A 146 -5.05 -4.56 -8.37
N GLY A 147 -4.22 -5.54 -8.75
CA GLY A 147 -2.82 -5.35 -9.15
C GLY A 147 -1.83 -5.94 -8.15
N ASP A 148 -2.22 -6.08 -6.88
CA ASP A 148 -1.42 -6.74 -5.85
C ASP A 148 -1.60 -8.25 -5.96
N MET A 149 -0.50 -8.99 -6.11
CA MET A 149 -0.58 -10.39 -6.49
C MET A 149 0.42 -11.30 -5.78
N ARG A 150 0.00 -12.56 -5.62
CA ARG A 150 0.77 -13.66 -5.03
C ARG A 150 0.79 -14.84 -5.99
N ALA A 151 1.97 -15.12 -6.55
CA ALA A 151 2.21 -16.25 -7.42
C ALA A 151 2.75 -17.45 -6.62
N CYS A 152 2.18 -18.62 -6.83
CA CYS A 152 2.63 -19.88 -6.25
C CYS A 152 2.84 -20.89 -7.38
N PHE A 153 4.08 -21.34 -7.56
CA PHE A 153 4.45 -22.36 -8.52
C PHE A 153 5.09 -23.56 -7.81
N SER A 154 4.72 -24.76 -8.28
CA SER A 154 5.26 -26.07 -7.91
C SER A 154 6.71 -26.26 -8.35
N LYS A 155 7.08 -25.69 -9.50
CA LYS A 155 8.45 -25.75 -10.05
C LYS A 155 9.22 -24.46 -9.76
N GLU A 156 10.44 -24.60 -9.24
CA GLU A 156 11.28 -23.45 -8.85
C GLU A 156 11.58 -22.48 -10.00
N ASN A 157 11.68 -23.00 -11.23
CA ASN A 157 11.99 -22.19 -12.41
C ASN A 157 10.75 -21.62 -13.13
N SER A 158 9.54 -21.88 -12.63
CA SER A 158 8.32 -21.31 -13.21
C SER A 158 8.22 -19.82 -12.90
N GLN A 159 7.82 -19.06 -13.92
CA GLN A 159 7.67 -17.61 -13.83
C GLN A 159 6.51 -17.14 -14.69
N ILE A 160 5.86 -16.05 -14.28
CA ILE A 160 4.93 -15.30 -15.12
C ILE A 160 5.52 -13.94 -15.50
N LYS A 161 5.04 -13.40 -16.62
CA LYS A 161 5.35 -12.04 -17.06
C LYS A 161 4.21 -11.11 -16.67
N VAL A 162 4.55 -10.01 -16.01
CA VAL A 162 3.59 -9.01 -15.56
C VAL A 162 3.98 -7.65 -16.10
N ALA A 163 3.05 -7.03 -16.82
CA ALA A 163 3.21 -5.68 -17.32
C ALA A 163 3.17 -4.68 -16.14
N LEU A 164 4.16 -3.79 -16.08
CA LEU A 164 4.21 -2.68 -15.12
C LEU A 164 3.48 -1.49 -15.76
N GLU A 165 2.27 -1.22 -15.30
CA GLU A 165 1.39 -0.17 -15.85
C GLU A 165 2.06 1.21 -15.89
N ASN A 166 1.87 1.94 -16.98
CA ASN A 166 2.34 3.32 -17.09
C ASN A 166 1.43 4.27 -16.30
N PRO A 167 1.94 4.99 -15.27
CA PRO A 167 1.12 5.89 -14.45
C PRO A 167 0.63 7.14 -15.21
N PHE A 168 1.05 7.34 -16.46
CA PHE A 168 0.61 8.43 -17.33
C PHE A 168 -0.38 7.97 -18.42
N ASP A 169 -0.44 6.66 -18.72
CA ASP A 169 -1.37 6.07 -19.68
C ASP A 169 -1.63 4.60 -19.31
N THR A 170 -2.79 4.31 -18.71
CA THR A 170 -3.13 2.95 -18.27
C THR A 170 -3.26 1.92 -19.40
N ALA A 171 -3.31 2.35 -20.67
CA ALA A 171 -3.28 1.44 -21.81
C ALA A 171 -1.86 0.95 -22.16
N GLN A 172 -0.83 1.53 -21.53
CA GLN A 172 0.57 1.22 -21.78
C GLN A 172 1.23 0.61 -20.54
N ALA A 173 2.32 -0.10 -20.79
CA ALA A 173 3.24 -0.56 -19.76
C ALA A 173 4.58 0.17 -19.91
N VAL A 174 5.24 0.48 -18.80
CA VAL A 174 6.61 1.02 -18.78
C VAL A 174 7.66 -0.09 -18.81
N GLY A 175 7.28 -1.32 -18.52
CA GLY A 175 8.15 -2.48 -18.53
C GLY A 175 7.41 -3.77 -18.23
N VAL A 176 8.18 -4.86 -18.15
CA VAL A 176 7.67 -6.20 -17.82
C VAL A 176 8.53 -6.81 -16.73
N ALA A 177 7.90 -7.18 -15.62
CA ALA A 177 8.51 -7.95 -14.54
C ALA A 177 8.37 -9.46 -14.79
N SER A 178 9.38 -10.23 -14.40
CA SER A 178 9.34 -11.69 -14.35
C SER A 178 9.19 -12.12 -12.89
N ILE A 179 8.06 -12.73 -12.56
CA ILE A 179 7.70 -13.07 -11.19
C ILE A 179 7.73 -14.58 -11.04
N ALA A 180 8.58 -15.07 -10.15
CA ALA A 180 8.59 -16.47 -9.70
C ALA A 180 7.59 -16.65 -8.54
N SER A 181 7.68 -17.73 -7.75
CA SER A 181 6.90 -17.86 -6.52
C SER A 181 7.23 -16.72 -5.56
N GLY A 182 6.26 -15.84 -5.32
CA GLY A 182 6.51 -14.55 -4.68
C GLY A 182 5.30 -13.62 -4.76
N ALA A 183 5.44 -12.44 -4.17
CA ALA A 183 4.45 -11.39 -4.24
C ALA A 183 4.98 -10.21 -5.07
N LEU A 184 4.11 -9.58 -5.86
CA LEU A 184 4.36 -8.29 -6.50
C LEU A 184 3.18 -7.37 -6.22
N CYS A 185 3.45 -6.22 -5.64
CA CYS A 185 2.43 -5.19 -5.39
C CYS A 185 2.85 -3.86 -6.00
N ALA A 186 1.85 -3.02 -6.26
CA ALA A 186 2.07 -1.73 -6.91
C ALA A 186 1.26 -0.63 -6.23
N SER A 187 1.87 0.56 -6.12
CA SER A 187 1.18 1.77 -5.67
C SER A 187 1.33 2.87 -6.70
N SER A 188 0.26 3.66 -6.90
CA SER A 188 0.27 4.79 -7.82
C SER A 188 -0.77 5.84 -7.46
N ASN A 189 -0.43 7.10 -7.70
CA ASN A 189 -1.36 8.23 -7.58
C ASN A 189 -2.22 8.45 -8.84
N ALA A 190 -2.10 7.60 -9.87
CA ALA A 190 -2.76 7.80 -11.16
C ALA A 190 -4.28 7.59 -11.13
N ARG A 191 -4.75 6.52 -10.46
CA ARG A 191 -6.15 6.07 -10.54
C ARG A 191 -7.07 6.73 -9.51
N ARG A 192 -6.65 6.79 -8.25
CA ARG A 192 -7.47 7.28 -7.13
C ARG A 192 -7.07 8.69 -6.74
N ARG A 193 -7.42 9.65 -7.59
CA ARG A 193 -7.21 11.09 -7.38
C ARG A 193 -8.49 11.87 -7.62
N TRP A 194 -8.72 12.92 -6.84
CA TRP A 194 -9.97 13.70 -6.86
C TRP A 194 -9.71 15.15 -6.48
N LYS A 195 -10.63 16.05 -6.84
CA LYS A 195 -10.56 17.45 -6.39
C LYS A 195 -11.08 17.53 -4.95
N VAL A 196 -10.33 18.22 -4.09
CA VAL A 196 -10.77 18.50 -2.73
C VAL A 196 -11.88 19.54 -2.79
N LYS A 197 -12.91 19.36 -1.97
CA LYS A 197 -13.95 20.38 -1.77
C LYS A 197 -13.61 21.25 -0.57
N ASP A 198 -13.84 22.55 -0.69
CA ASP A 198 -13.73 23.46 0.44
C ASP A 198 -14.88 23.28 1.45
N ALA A 199 -14.83 24.03 2.57
CA ALA A 199 -15.84 23.96 3.62
C ALA A 199 -17.25 24.40 3.16
N SER A 200 -17.34 25.18 2.08
CA SER A 200 -18.60 25.56 1.42
C SER A 200 -19.09 24.54 0.38
N GLY A 201 -18.32 23.48 0.13
CA GLY A 201 -18.64 22.42 -0.81
C GLY A 201 -18.26 22.71 -2.27
N PHE A 202 -17.56 23.81 -2.55
CA PHE A 202 -17.05 24.12 -3.89
C PHE A 202 -15.77 23.33 -4.18
N GLU A 203 -15.58 22.94 -5.44
CA GLU A 203 -14.34 22.28 -5.86
C GLU A 203 -13.16 23.26 -5.80
N SER A 204 -12.15 22.93 -5.00
CA SER A 204 -10.86 23.61 -5.00
C SER A 204 -9.98 23.14 -6.16
N ASN A 205 -8.87 23.84 -6.38
CA ASN A 205 -7.84 23.40 -7.32
C ASN A 205 -6.89 22.33 -6.73
N LEU A 206 -7.05 21.95 -5.46
CA LEU A 206 -6.23 20.90 -4.84
C LEU A 206 -6.67 19.52 -5.33
N ILE A 207 -5.69 18.73 -5.78
CA ILE A 207 -5.89 17.33 -6.15
C ILE A 207 -5.38 16.46 -5.01
N ALA A 208 -6.29 15.74 -4.35
CA ALA A 208 -5.95 14.73 -3.37
C ALA A 208 -5.79 13.36 -4.02
N THR A 209 -5.03 12.50 -3.34
CA THR A 209 -4.90 11.08 -3.67
C THR A 209 -5.05 10.27 -2.39
N HIS A 210 -5.32 8.98 -2.51
CA HIS A 210 -5.36 8.08 -1.34
C HIS A 210 -3.99 7.82 -0.69
N LEU A 211 -2.90 8.23 -1.34
CA LEU A 211 -1.54 8.16 -0.82
C LEU A 211 -1.23 9.51 -0.14
N ILE A 212 -1.34 9.56 1.18
CA ILE A 212 -1.06 10.76 1.97
C ILE A 212 0.05 10.46 2.98
N ASN A 213 0.90 11.45 3.26
CA ASN A 213 1.88 11.35 4.33
C ASN A 213 1.18 11.54 5.67
N ALA A 214 1.31 10.59 6.59
CA ALA A 214 0.63 10.69 7.87
C ALA A 214 1.18 11.82 8.78
N LEU A 215 2.37 12.36 8.52
CA LEU A 215 2.92 13.45 9.33
C LEU A 215 2.11 14.75 9.19
N ASP A 216 1.65 15.07 7.99
CA ASP A 216 0.95 16.31 7.66
C ASP A 216 -0.46 16.10 7.09
N GLY A 217 -0.77 14.89 6.64
CA GLY A 217 -2.05 14.48 6.08
C GLY A 217 -2.27 14.97 4.65
N ILE A 218 -1.22 15.41 3.95
CA ILE A 218 -1.31 15.87 2.56
C ILE A 218 -0.87 14.78 1.58
N PRO A 219 -1.30 14.84 0.31
CA PRO A 219 -0.91 13.84 -0.70
C PRO A 219 0.60 13.77 -0.94
N ALA A 220 1.12 12.55 -1.02
CA ALA A 220 2.48 12.27 -1.43
C ALA A 220 2.60 12.33 -2.97
N CYS A 221 3.46 13.21 -3.48
CA CYS A 221 3.54 13.55 -4.90
C CYS A 221 4.93 13.39 -5.53
N ASP A 222 5.92 12.94 -4.75
CA ASP A 222 7.31 12.81 -5.23
C ASP A 222 7.50 11.65 -6.22
N LEU A 223 6.61 10.66 -6.17
CA LEU A 223 6.55 9.51 -7.07
C LEU A 223 5.23 9.47 -7.83
N CYS A 224 5.23 8.78 -8.98
CA CYS A 224 4.03 8.46 -9.76
C CYS A 224 3.63 6.99 -9.64
N ALA A 225 4.62 6.10 -9.50
CA ALA A 225 4.41 4.68 -9.29
C ALA A 225 5.55 4.06 -8.48
N SER A 226 5.24 2.99 -7.75
CA SER A 226 6.19 2.10 -7.12
C SER A 226 5.74 0.65 -7.31
N TRP A 227 6.71 -0.26 -7.36
CA TRP A 227 6.50 -1.70 -7.41
C TRP A 227 7.44 -2.37 -6.41
N ALA A 228 6.92 -3.31 -5.64
CA ALA A 228 7.69 -4.08 -4.68
C ALA A 228 7.48 -5.58 -4.91
N TYR A 229 8.58 -6.33 -5.01
CA TYR A 229 8.61 -7.77 -5.14
C TYR A 229 9.20 -8.41 -3.89
N ILE A 230 8.56 -9.46 -3.38
CA ILE A 230 9.04 -10.23 -2.24
C ILE A 230 9.00 -11.73 -2.57
N PRO A 231 10.12 -12.46 -2.51
CA PRO A 231 10.16 -13.90 -2.75
C PRO A 231 9.26 -14.69 -1.78
N ALA A 232 8.79 -15.87 -2.18
CA ALA A 232 7.81 -16.60 -1.38
C ALA A 232 8.29 -17.10 0.00
N LYS A 233 9.60 -17.34 0.16
CA LYS A 233 10.18 -18.06 1.31
C LYS A 233 10.84 -17.15 2.35
N THR A 234 10.65 -15.84 2.28
CA THR A 234 11.36 -14.88 3.15
C THR A 234 10.54 -14.40 4.35
N CYS A 235 9.20 -14.42 4.26
CA CYS A 235 8.30 -14.10 5.37
C CYS A 235 6.91 -14.73 5.18
N ASP A 236 6.08 -14.73 6.22
CA ASP A 236 4.76 -15.37 6.25
C ASP A 236 3.70 -14.62 5.42
N PHE A 237 3.80 -13.28 5.37
CA PHE A 237 2.85 -12.39 4.69
C PHE A 237 3.52 -11.51 3.62
N PRO A 238 4.18 -12.10 2.63
CA PRO A 238 5.00 -11.38 1.65
C PRO A 238 4.18 -10.43 0.78
N THR A 239 2.90 -10.68 0.53
CA THR A 239 2.06 -9.76 -0.24
C THR A 239 1.68 -8.54 0.58
N ALA A 240 1.41 -8.71 1.88
CA ALA A 240 1.20 -7.61 2.80
C ALA A 240 2.43 -6.70 2.90
N TYR A 241 3.63 -7.28 3.05
CA TYR A 241 4.88 -6.51 3.05
C TYR A 241 5.13 -5.82 1.72
N ALA A 242 4.80 -6.45 0.58
CA ALA A 242 4.98 -5.83 -0.73
C ALA A 242 4.00 -4.65 -0.93
N ASP A 243 2.73 -4.78 -0.54
CA ASP A 243 1.72 -3.69 -0.60
C ASP A 243 2.15 -2.51 0.29
N ALA A 244 2.59 -2.84 1.51
CA ALA A 244 3.11 -1.86 2.47
C ALA A 244 4.36 -1.15 1.95
N LEU A 245 5.33 -1.89 1.39
CA LEU A 245 6.56 -1.31 0.87
C LEU A 245 6.29 -0.42 -0.35
N ALA A 246 5.42 -0.86 -1.27
CA ALA A 246 5.00 -0.04 -2.40
C ALA A 246 4.39 1.29 -1.93
N THR A 247 3.55 1.27 -0.90
CA THR A 247 2.97 2.49 -0.31
C THR A 247 4.03 3.33 0.43
N ALA A 248 4.87 2.70 1.26
CA ALA A 248 5.86 3.39 2.09
C ALA A 248 6.88 4.19 1.27
N LEU A 249 7.26 3.68 0.09
CA LEU A 249 8.14 4.40 -0.85
C LEU A 249 7.60 5.78 -1.28
N PHE A 250 6.29 6.02 -1.20
CA PHE A 250 5.72 7.35 -1.48
C PHE A 250 5.89 8.34 -0.32
N VAL A 251 5.97 7.86 0.93
CA VAL A 251 5.84 8.70 2.14
C VAL A 251 7.12 8.79 2.96
N SER A 252 8.13 7.97 2.67
CA SER A 252 9.41 7.95 3.37
C SER A 252 10.60 7.90 2.40
N GLN A 253 11.81 8.00 2.94
CA GLN A 253 13.02 7.78 2.14
C GLN A 253 13.31 6.28 2.02
N GLU A 254 13.98 5.88 0.94
CA GLU A 254 14.43 4.49 0.74
C GLU A 254 15.39 4.01 1.84
N SER A 255 16.15 4.93 2.46
CA SER A 255 17.05 4.64 3.58
C SER A 255 16.32 4.13 4.82
N ASP A 256 15.11 4.63 5.03
CA ASP A 256 14.29 4.34 6.21
C ASP A 256 13.77 2.89 6.17
N LEU A 257 13.63 2.35 4.96
CA LEU A 257 13.06 1.03 4.68
C LEU A 257 14.11 -0.08 4.57
N GLN A 258 15.41 0.26 4.61
CA GLN A 258 16.51 -0.69 4.34
C GLN A 258 16.45 -1.95 5.20
N LYS A 259 16.15 -1.80 6.49
CA LYS A 259 16.06 -2.95 7.40
C LYS A 259 14.94 -3.90 7.00
N ILE A 260 13.76 -3.37 6.68
CA ILE A 260 12.60 -4.16 6.23
C ILE A 260 12.96 -4.88 4.92
N VAL A 261 13.49 -4.12 3.95
CA VAL A 261 13.91 -4.63 2.64
C VAL A 261 14.89 -5.80 2.77
N GLN A 262 15.89 -5.68 3.64
CA GLN A 262 16.87 -6.74 3.90
C GLN A 262 16.23 -7.96 4.60
N ASN A 263 15.39 -7.72 5.61
CA ASN A 263 14.76 -8.80 6.38
C ASN A 263 13.87 -9.68 5.53
N VAL A 264 13.09 -9.08 4.63
CA VAL A 264 12.13 -9.82 3.78
C VAL A 264 12.69 -10.11 2.38
N GLY A 265 13.94 -9.74 2.09
CA GLY A 265 14.57 -9.91 0.78
C GLY A 265 13.78 -9.22 -0.35
N ALA A 266 13.26 -8.02 -0.09
CA ALA A 266 12.48 -7.27 -1.06
C ALA A 266 13.36 -6.66 -2.16
N GLU A 267 12.79 -6.57 -3.35
CA GLU A 267 13.31 -5.78 -4.46
C GLU A 267 12.23 -4.79 -4.87
N PHE A 268 12.60 -3.59 -5.32
CA PHE A 268 11.61 -2.58 -5.71
C PHE A 268 12.06 -1.71 -6.87
N ALA A 269 11.08 -1.06 -7.50
CA ALA A 269 11.28 -0.02 -8.49
C ALA A 269 10.33 1.15 -8.22
N VAL A 270 10.76 2.36 -8.58
CA VAL A 270 9.96 3.59 -8.48
C VAL A 270 10.07 4.41 -9.76
N MET A 271 9.01 5.15 -10.07
CA MET A 271 8.95 6.07 -11.21
C MET A 271 8.66 7.48 -10.71
N LEU A 272 9.50 8.43 -11.09
CA LEU A 272 9.36 9.84 -10.78
C LEU A 272 8.45 10.56 -11.81
N PRO A 273 7.90 11.73 -11.47
CA PRO A 273 7.08 12.54 -12.38
C PRO A 273 7.75 12.93 -13.71
N ASN A 274 9.08 13.00 -13.74
CA ASN A 274 9.87 13.28 -14.94
C ASN A 274 10.20 12.04 -15.77
N HIS A 275 9.46 10.94 -15.57
CA HIS A 275 9.64 9.64 -16.21
C HIS A 275 10.93 8.88 -15.86
N VAL A 276 11.73 9.37 -14.92
CA VAL A 276 12.93 8.67 -14.45
C VAL A 276 12.52 7.43 -13.65
N LEU A 277 13.08 6.29 -14.02
CA LEU A 277 12.94 5.02 -13.32
C LEU A 277 14.16 4.77 -12.44
N ARG A 278 13.92 4.27 -11.23
CA ARG A 278 14.95 3.75 -10.32
C ARG A 278 14.52 2.38 -9.83
N LYS A 279 15.48 1.48 -9.63
CA LYS A 279 15.21 0.13 -9.13
C LYS A 279 16.38 -0.40 -8.33
N THR A 280 16.08 -1.32 -7.41
CA THR A 280 17.09 -2.16 -6.79
C THR A 280 17.73 -3.08 -7.84
N SER A 281 18.97 -3.47 -7.63
CA SER A 281 19.77 -4.17 -8.65
C SER A 281 19.17 -5.51 -9.08
N ALA A 282 18.51 -6.22 -8.18
CA ALA A 282 17.93 -7.53 -8.42
C ALA A 282 16.43 -7.50 -8.73
N PHE A 283 15.82 -6.32 -8.86
CA PHE A 283 14.44 -6.21 -9.35
C PHE A 283 14.36 -6.70 -10.81
N SER A 284 13.73 -7.87 -10.98
CA SER A 284 13.63 -8.62 -12.23
C SER A 284 12.59 -8.02 -13.18
N ALA A 285 12.88 -6.84 -13.70
CA ALA A 285 12.06 -6.16 -14.70
C ALA A 285 12.91 -5.62 -15.84
N HIS A 286 12.35 -5.69 -17.04
CA HIS A 286 12.85 -5.05 -18.25
C HIS A 286 11.99 -3.81 -18.54
N PHE A 287 12.55 -2.61 -18.40
CA PHE A 287 11.88 -1.35 -18.73
C PHE A 287 12.08 -1.00 -20.20
N PHE A 288 11.08 -0.38 -20.83
CA PHE A 288 11.11 -0.08 -22.27
C PHE A 288 11.81 1.23 -22.62
N ALA A 289 11.91 2.14 -21.65
CA ALA A 289 12.64 3.38 -21.76
C ALA A 289 13.82 3.32 -20.78
N GLU A 290 14.95 2.80 -21.26
CA GLU A 290 16.27 3.00 -20.66
C GLU A 290 17.04 4.07 -21.43
#